data_AF-A0A5S5C1X0-F1
#
_entry.id   AF-A0A5S5C1X0-F1
#
_cell.length_a   1.000
_cell.length_b   1.000
_cell.length_c   1.000
_cell.angle_alpha   90.00
_cell.angle_beta   90.00
_cell.angle_gamma   90.00
#
_symmetry.space_group_name_H-M   'P 1'
#
loop_
_entity.id
_entity.type
_entity.pdbx_description
1 polymer ?
#
loop_
_entity_poly.entity_id
_entity_poly.type
_entity_poly.pdbx_seq_one_letter_code
_entity_poly.pdbx_strand_id
1 'polypeptide(L)'
;MSEPITPAPSKNDKLQQAVLRNFLTKEGAIKHLPSQLKKRIIVLEYLASKMDTARTYTELEINAFLKPFNEDYATIRRELYIHRFVNREHDIYEVNEPGEWRNWRTLG
;
A
#
# COMPACT_ATOMS: atom_id res chain seq x y z
N MET A 1 12.44 15.97 -33.16
CA MET A 1 11.48 15.86 -32.04
C MET A 1 11.10 14.40 -31.94
N SER A 2 11.70 13.65 -31.02
CA SER A 2 11.30 12.27 -30.80
C SER A 2 10.21 12.27 -29.75
N GLU A 3 9.02 11.77 -30.09
CA GLU A 3 7.96 11.54 -29.11
C GLU A 3 8.46 10.57 -28.03
N PRO A 4 8.12 10.78 -26.75
CA PRO A 4 8.43 9.81 -25.72
C PRO A 4 7.58 8.56 -25.95
N ILE A 5 8.21 7.49 -26.44
CA ILE A 5 7.59 6.17 -26.55
C ILE A 5 7.35 5.68 -25.12
N THR A 6 6.14 5.85 -24.61
CA THR A 6 5.74 5.20 -23.36
C THR A 6 5.58 3.71 -23.68
N PRO A 7 6.37 2.80 -23.10
CA PRO A 7 6.24 1.38 -23.41
C PRO A 7 4.85 0.88 -22.98
N ALA A 8 4.32 -0.09 -23.73
CA ALA A 8 3.04 -0.70 -23.40
C ALA A 8 3.07 -1.30 -21.98
N PRO A 9 1.96 -1.20 -21.20
CA PRO A 9 1.93 -1.66 -19.82
C PRO A 9 2.17 -3.17 -19.73
N SER A 10 3.05 -3.55 -18.79
CA SER A 10 3.40 -4.94 -18.52
C SER A 10 2.21 -5.73 -17.97
N LYS A 11 2.34 -7.06 -17.90
CA LYS A 11 1.35 -7.92 -17.24
C LYS A 11 1.13 -7.52 -15.77
N ASN A 12 2.19 -7.10 -15.09
CA ASN A 12 2.15 -6.65 -13.70
C ASN A 12 1.40 -5.31 -13.58
N ASP A 13 1.62 -4.36 -14.49
CA ASP A 13 0.91 -3.07 -14.47
C ASP A 13 -0.59 -3.27 -14.67
N LYS A 14 -0.97 -4.14 -15.62
CA LYS A 14 -2.37 -4.51 -15.86
C LYS A 14 -3.01 -5.18 -14.63
N LEU A 15 -2.27 -6.07 -13.97
CA LEU A 15 -2.75 -6.73 -12.75
C LEU A 15 -2.93 -5.72 -11.62
N GLN A 16 -1.94 -4.86 -11.37
CA GLN A 16 -1.97 -3.84 -10.33
C GLN A 16 -3.17 -2.91 -10.54
N GLN A 17 -3.34 -2.37 -11.75
CA GLN A 17 -4.46 -1.50 -12.09
C GLN A 17 -5.81 -2.20 -11.90
N ALA A 18 -5.94 -3.46 -12.33
CA ALA A 18 -7.17 -4.22 -12.18
C ALA A 18 -7.51 -4.46 -10.70
N VAL A 19 -6.51 -4.77 -9.87
CA VAL A 19 -6.67 -4.93 -8.42
C VAL A 19 -7.10 -3.60 -7.79
N LEU A 20 -6.37 -2.51 -8.01
CA LEU A 20 -6.70 -1.21 -7.42
C LEU A 20 -8.11 -0.74 -7.83
N ARG A 21 -8.50 -0.91 -9.10
CA ARG A 21 -9.86 -0.59 -9.55
C ARG A 21 -10.94 -1.39 -8.82
N ASN A 22 -10.69 -2.66 -8.55
CA ASN A 22 -11.67 -3.55 -7.92
C ASN A 22 -11.82 -3.26 -6.42
N PHE A 23 -10.71 -2.98 -5.73
CA PHE A 23 -10.69 -2.85 -4.26
C PHE A 23 -10.73 -1.41 -3.74
N LEU A 24 -10.46 -0.40 -4.58
CA LEU A 24 -10.57 1.00 -4.19
C LEU A 24 -11.88 1.64 -4.67
N THR A 25 -12.35 2.63 -3.95
CA THR A 25 -13.38 3.58 -4.39
C THR A 25 -12.78 4.57 -5.39
N LYS A 26 -13.62 5.41 -6.01
CA LYS A 26 -13.13 6.44 -6.94
C LYS A 26 -12.29 7.51 -6.21
N GLU A 27 -12.56 7.68 -4.92
CA GLU A 27 -11.90 8.61 -4.00
C GLU A 27 -10.59 8.03 -3.43
N GLY A 28 -10.28 6.76 -3.72
CA GLY A 28 -9.05 6.10 -3.28
C GLY A 28 -9.14 5.37 -1.94
N ALA A 29 -10.33 5.32 -1.31
CA ALA A 29 -10.56 4.53 -0.10
C ALA A 29 -10.66 3.04 -0.42
N ILE A 30 -10.36 2.17 0.53
CA ILE A 30 -10.42 0.72 0.39
C ILE A 30 -11.85 0.25 0.69
N LYS A 31 -12.48 -0.41 -0.27
CA LYS A 31 -13.80 -1.05 -0.09
C LYS A 31 -13.71 -2.22 0.91
N HIS A 32 -12.72 -3.07 0.72
CA HIS A 32 -12.37 -4.19 1.62
C HIS A 32 -10.97 -4.69 1.27
N LEU A 33 -10.26 -5.27 2.26
CA LEU A 33 -8.97 -5.90 2.01
C LEU A 33 -9.14 -7.22 1.23
N PRO A 34 -8.34 -7.46 0.17
CA PRO A 34 -8.37 -8.73 -0.54
C PRO A 34 -8.01 -9.92 0.38
N SER A 35 -8.68 -11.07 0.17
CA SER A 35 -8.31 -12.33 0.82
C SER A 35 -7.06 -12.97 0.22
N GLN A 36 -6.81 -12.76 -1.07
CA GLN A 36 -5.62 -13.27 -1.76
C GLN A 36 -4.40 -12.40 -1.44
N LEU A 37 -3.34 -13.03 -0.92
CA LEU A 37 -2.12 -12.35 -0.48
C LEU A 37 -1.54 -11.40 -1.54
N LYS A 38 -1.34 -11.85 -2.79
CA LYS A 38 -0.78 -11.01 -3.86
C LYS A 38 -1.59 -9.73 -4.08
N LYS A 39 -2.92 -9.82 -4.10
CA LYS A 39 -3.81 -8.66 -4.26
C LYS A 39 -3.77 -7.76 -3.02
N ARG A 40 -3.67 -8.35 -1.83
CA ARG A 40 -3.56 -7.62 -0.58
C ARG A 40 -2.29 -6.78 -0.53
N ILE A 41 -1.14 -7.35 -0.88
CA ILE A 41 0.13 -6.64 -0.93
C ILE A 41 0.06 -5.46 -1.93
N ILE A 42 -0.60 -5.62 -3.07
CA ILE A 42 -0.83 -4.51 -4.03
C ILE A 42 -1.61 -3.35 -3.39
N VAL A 43 -2.66 -3.64 -2.61
CA VAL A 43 -3.47 -2.61 -1.93
C VAL A 43 -2.68 -1.95 -0.79
N LEU A 44 -1.88 -2.72 -0.05
CA LEU A 44 -1.03 -2.19 1.02
C LEU A 44 0.11 -1.34 0.47
N GLU A 45 0.74 -1.73 -0.65
CA GLU A 45 1.76 -0.92 -1.34
C GLU A 45 1.16 0.41 -1.82
N TYR A 46 -0.07 0.41 -2.33
CA TYR A 46 -0.77 1.65 -2.67
C TYR A 46 -0.90 2.58 -1.46
N LEU A 47 -1.30 2.07 -0.29
CA LEU A 47 -1.38 2.88 0.93
C LEU A 47 -0.01 3.38 1.41
N ALA A 48 0.97 2.49 1.48
CA ALA A 48 2.33 2.84 1.91
C ALA A 48 2.94 3.91 1.00
N SER A 49 2.66 3.88 -0.31
CA SER A 49 3.09 4.92 -1.26
C SER A 49 2.49 6.31 -1.02
N LYS A 50 1.44 6.42 -0.20
CA LYS A 50 0.82 7.69 0.24
C LYS A 50 1.38 8.17 1.56
N MET A 51 2.18 7.35 2.25
CA MET A 51 2.88 7.72 3.46
C MET A 51 4.22 8.37 3.10
N ASP A 52 4.61 9.35 3.90
CA ASP A 52 5.94 9.94 3.87
C ASP A 52 6.94 9.03 4.59
N THR A 53 8.01 8.64 3.89
CA THR A 53 9.11 7.78 4.39
C THR A 53 10.15 8.54 5.20
N ALA A 54 10.19 9.87 5.10
CA ALA A 54 11.14 10.71 5.84
C ALA A 54 10.66 11.07 7.24
N ARG A 55 9.48 10.57 7.66
CA ARG A 55 8.90 10.86 8.98
C ARG A 55 8.45 9.60 9.70
N THR A 56 8.41 9.72 11.01
CA THR A 56 7.77 8.75 11.90
C THR A 56 6.33 9.16 12.21
N TYR A 57 5.54 8.19 12.65
CA TYR A 57 4.14 8.36 13.02
C TYR A 57 3.92 7.75 14.40
N THR A 58 3.36 8.50 15.33
CA THR A 58 2.75 7.90 16.52
C THR A 58 1.57 7.02 16.13
N GLU A 59 1.13 6.16 17.06
CA GLU A 59 -0.09 5.38 16.88
C GLU A 59 -1.31 6.24 16.52
N LEU A 60 -1.43 7.43 17.12
CA LEU A 60 -2.51 8.36 16.85
C LEU A 60 -2.46 8.91 15.42
N GLU A 61 -1.26 9.29 14.96
CA GLU A 61 -1.06 9.86 13.63
C GLU A 61 -1.27 8.85 12.51
N ILE A 62 -0.75 7.62 12.65
CA ILE A 62 -1.00 6.58 11.65
C ILE A 62 -2.47 6.19 11.60
N ASN A 63 -3.17 6.19 12.74
CA ASN A 63 -4.62 5.97 12.76
C ASN A 63 -5.37 7.08 12.03
N ALA A 64 -5.02 8.34 12.30
CA ALA A 64 -5.61 9.48 11.62
C ALA A 64 -5.34 9.46 10.11
N PHE A 65 -4.15 9.02 9.70
CA PHE A 65 -3.79 8.85 8.30
C PHE A 65 -4.59 7.73 7.60
N LEU A 66 -4.79 6.59 8.27
CA LEU A 66 -5.46 5.42 7.69
C LEU A 66 -6.99 5.50 7.70
N LYS A 67 -7.57 6.21 8.66
CA LYS A 67 -9.03 6.29 8.86
C LYS A 67 -9.81 6.77 7.61
N PRO A 68 -9.34 7.76 6.82
CA PRO A 68 -9.98 8.13 5.56
C PRO A 68 -9.98 7.03 4.50
N PHE A 69 -9.05 6.07 4.58
CA PHE A 69 -8.96 4.97 3.62
C PHE A 69 -9.84 3.78 4.01
N ASN A 70 -10.03 3.51 5.30
CA ASN A 70 -10.93 2.45 5.76
C ASN A 70 -11.27 2.62 7.25
N GLU A 71 -12.50 2.29 7.64
CA GLU A 71 -12.92 2.29 9.04
C GLU A 71 -12.17 1.24 9.87
N ASP A 72 -11.78 0.11 9.26
CA ASP A 72 -10.91 -0.89 9.86
C ASP A 72 -9.42 -0.55 9.66
N TYR A 73 -9.05 0.67 10.08
CA TYR A 73 -7.67 1.15 10.05
C TYR A 73 -6.75 0.32 10.96
N ALA A 74 -7.30 -0.31 12.00
CA ALA A 74 -6.55 -1.17 12.92
C ALA A 74 -6.04 -2.43 12.21
N THR A 75 -6.87 -3.11 11.42
CA THR A 75 -6.44 -4.25 10.60
C THR A 75 -5.41 -3.80 9.56
N ILE A 76 -5.64 -2.67 8.88
CA ILE A 76 -4.69 -2.15 7.88
C ILE A 76 -3.32 -1.88 8.51
N ARG A 77 -3.28 -1.18 9.66
CA ARG A 77 -2.05 -0.89 10.39
C ARG A 77 -1.29 -2.16 10.77
N ARG A 78 -2.01 -3.19 11.22
CA ARG A 78 -1.43 -4.50 11.54
C ARG A 78 -0.84 -5.17 10.30
N GLU A 79 -1.54 -5.13 9.17
CA GLU A 79 -1.10 -5.73 7.91
C GLU A 79 0.12 -5.00 7.32
N LEU A 80 0.17 -3.66 7.42
CA LEU A 80 1.35 -2.87 7.02
C LEU A 80 2.59 -3.31 7.81
N TYR A 81 2.45 -3.55 9.11
CA TYR A 81 3.54 -4.06 9.94
C TYR A 81 3.92 -5.50 9.59
N ILE A 82 2.94 -6.42 9.51
CA ILE A 82 3.17 -7.85 9.17
C ILE A 82 3.90 -8.00 7.84
N HIS A 83 3.56 -7.17 6.85
CA HIS A 83 4.13 -7.22 5.51
C HIS A 83 5.31 -6.28 5.30
N ARG A 84 5.90 -5.74 6.38
CA ARG A 84 7.14 -4.95 6.34
C ARG A 84 7.03 -3.68 5.48
N PHE A 85 5.85 -3.10 5.38
CA PHE A 85 5.70 -1.73 4.85
C PHE A 85 6.06 -0.69 5.89
N VAL A 86 5.81 -1.01 7.17
CA VAL A 86 6.23 -0.18 8.30
C VAL A 86 6.92 -1.04 9.35
N ASN A 87 7.87 -0.46 10.07
CA ASN A 87 8.34 -0.98 11.35
C ASN A 87 7.59 -0.28 12.50
N ARG A 88 7.61 -0.91 13.67
CA ARG A 88 7.05 -0.34 14.90
C ARG A 88 8.03 -0.55 16.04
N GLU A 89 8.41 0.53 16.71
CA GLU A 89 9.22 0.52 17.92
C GLU A 89 8.64 1.53 18.92
N HIS A 90 8.39 1.11 20.17
CA HIS A 90 7.81 1.98 21.21
C HIS A 90 6.58 2.79 20.75
N ASP A 91 5.65 2.15 20.03
CA ASP A 91 4.43 2.77 19.47
C ASP A 91 4.66 3.88 18.43
N ILE A 92 5.89 3.98 17.95
CA ILE A 92 6.28 4.80 16.82
C ILE A 92 6.41 3.91 15.58
N TYR A 93 5.82 4.36 14.48
CA TYR A 93 5.82 3.71 13.19
C TYR A 93 6.71 4.45 12.22
N GLU A 94 7.53 3.72 11.49
CA GLU A 94 8.40 4.23 10.43
C GLU A 94 8.09 3.48 9.15
N VAL A 95 7.96 4.17 8.03
CA VAL A 95 7.75 3.52 6.73
C VAL A 95 9.11 3.00 6.25
N ASN A 96 9.17 1.71 5.95
CA ASN A 96 10.40 1.11 5.45
C ASN A 96 10.72 1.64 4.05
N GLU A 97 11.96 1.49 3.61
CA GLU A 97 12.34 1.91 2.25
C GLU A 97 11.56 1.08 1.21
N PRO A 98 11.12 1.64 0.07
CA PRO A 98 10.38 0.91 -0.95
C PRO A 98 11.08 -0.36 -1.47
N GLY A 99 12.41 -0.42 -1.40
CA GLY A 99 13.19 -1.60 -1.73
C GLY A 99 13.05 -2.76 -0.74
N GLU A 100 12.62 -2.49 0.49
CA GLU A 100 12.41 -3.47 1.56
C GLU A 100 10.96 -3.99 1.63
N TRP A 101 10.04 -3.34 0.91
CA TRP A 101 8.63 -3.72 0.92
C TRP A 101 8.43 -5.12 0.36
N ARG A 102 7.38 -5.79 0.85
CA ARG A 102 7.00 -7.11 0.33
C ARG A 102 6.70 -7.00 -1.17
N ASN A 103 7.56 -7.58 -1.99
CA ASN A 103 7.41 -7.53 -3.43
C ASN A 103 6.35 -8.54 -3.91
N TRP A 104 5.16 -8.05 -4.31
CA TRP A 104 4.11 -8.92 -4.83
C TRP A 104 4.40 -9.51 -6.21
N ARG A 105 5.36 -8.94 -6.96
CA ARG A 105 5.73 -9.40 -8.31
C ARG A 105 6.46 -10.75 -8.26
N THR A 106 7.00 -11.12 -7.09
CA THR A 106 7.66 -12.41 -6.86
C THR A 106 6.73 -13.46 -6.23
N LEU A 107 5.52 -13.07 -5.84
CA LEU A 107 4.53 -14.01 -5.30
C LEU A 107 3.97 -14.88 -6.43
N GLY A 108 3.60 -16.13 -6.10
CA GLY A 108 2.86 -17.05 -6.98
C GLY A 108 1.53 -16.48 -7.42
#